data_AF-A0A7X4DTQ6-F1
#
_entry.id   AF-A0A7X4DTQ6-F1
#
_cell.length_a   1.000
_cell.length_b   1.000
_cell.length_c   1.000
_cell.angle_alpha   90.00
_cell.angle_beta   90.00
_cell.angle_gamma   90.00
#
_symmetry.space_group_name_H-M   'P 1'
#
loop_
_entity.id
_entity.type
_entity.pdbx_description
1 polymer ?
#
loop_
_entity_poly.entity_id
_entity_poly.type
_entity_poly.pdbx_seq_one_letter_code
_entity_poly.pdbx_strand_id
1 'polypeptide(L)' 'MLDAEAQRIIREFPLGVVATVTPDGEPAAAPKGTFLALGGDAIAYGDIRSPGTRRNLADAPSAEVVFVDPFRRKGVRV' A
#
# COMPACT_ATOMS: atom_id res chain seq x y z
N MET A 1 -4.85 10.83 9.35
CA MET A 1 -6.20 10.27 9.13
C MET A 1 -6.42 10.11 7.64
N LEU A 2 -6.95 8.96 7.23
CA LEU A 2 -7.43 8.71 5.87
C LEU A 2 -8.75 9.45 5.71
N ASP A 3 -8.76 10.51 4.91
CA ASP A 3 -9.98 11.24 4.60
C ASP A 3 -10.97 10.40 3.78
N ALA A 4 -12.17 10.95 3.57
CA ALA A 4 -13.23 10.24 2.86
C ALA A 4 -12.84 9.85 1.43
N GLU A 5 -12.04 10.68 0.75
CA GLU A 5 -11.61 10.44 -0.63
C GLU A 5 -10.54 9.35 -0.70
N ALA A 6 -9.56 9.38 0.21
CA ALA A 6 -8.56 8.32 0.39
C ALA A 6 -9.23 6.97 0.64
N GLN A 7 -10.17 6.91 1.59
CA GLN A 7 -10.91 5.69 1.90
C GLN A 7 -11.74 5.22 0.70
N ARG A 8 -12.34 6.14 -0.05
CA ARG A 8 -13.10 5.81 -1.27
C ARG A 8 -12.20 5.21 -2.34
N ILE A 9 -11.05 5.83 -2.64
CA ILE A 9 -10.09 5.33 -3.63
C ILE A 9 -9.63 3.92 -3.25
N ILE A 10 -9.27 3.67 -2.00
CA ILE A 10 -8.77 2.36 -1.55
C ILE A 10 -9.86 1.28 -1.64
N ARG A 11 -11.13 1.62 -1.37
CA ARG A 11 -12.25 0.68 -1.47
C ARG A 11 -12.63 0.37 -2.93
N GLU A 12 -12.63 1.37 -3.81
CA GLU A 12 -12.99 1.19 -5.23
C GLU A 12 -11.83 0.60 -6.05
N PHE A 13 -10.58 0.98 -5.73
CA PHE A 13 -9.36 0.59 -6.43
C PHE A 13 -8.35 -0.02 -5.45
N PRO A 14 -8.58 -1.24 -4.94
CA PRO A 14 -7.80 -1.85 -3.85
C PRO A 14 -6.40 -2.35 -4.27
N LEU A 15 -5.99 -2.10 -5.51
CA LEU A 15 -4.64 -2.39 -5.97
C LEU A 15 -3.69 -1.29 -5.48
N GLY A 16 -3.02 -1.55 -4.36
CA GLY A 16 -1.96 -0.70 -3.83
C GLY A 16 -0.58 -1.20 -4.25
N VAL A 17 0.31 -0.29 -4.62
CA VAL A 17 1.73 -0.60 -4.81
C VAL A 17 2.48 -0.26 -3.53
N VAL A 18 3.03 -1.30 -2.87
CA VAL A 18 3.77 -1.17 -1.61
C VAL A 18 5.24 -0.91 -1.94
N ALA A 19 5.72 0.27 -1.60
CA ALA A 19 7.12 0.65 -1.66
C ALA A 19 7.81 0.32 -0.33
N THR A 20 8.95 -0.35 -0.41
CA THR A 20 9.82 -0.73 0.71
C THR A 20 11.28 -0.55 0.30
N VAL A 21 12.20 -0.67 1.25
CA VAL A 21 13.65 -0.66 1.00
C VAL A 21 14.18 -2.08 1.25
N THR A 22 15.04 -2.59 0.37
CA THR A 22 15.72 -3.87 0.60
C THR A 22 16.77 -3.71 1.70
N PRO A 23 17.27 -4.80 2.32
CA PRO A 23 18.36 -4.71 3.29
C PRO A 23 19.66 -4.12 2.74
N ASP A 24 19.83 -4.10 1.42
CA ASP A 24 20.99 -3.51 0.75
C ASP A 24 20.76 -2.02 0.40
N GLY A 25 19.62 -1.43 0.78
CA GLY A 25 19.29 -0.02 0.56
C GLY A 25 18.58 0.28 -0.77
N GLU A 26 18.26 -0.72 -1.57
CA GLU A 26 17.63 -0.54 -2.88
C GLU A 26 16.10 -0.38 -2.78
N PRO A 27 15.45 0.40 -3.66
CA PRO A 27 14.00 0.50 -3.68
C PRO A 27 13.34 -0.79 -4.17
N ALA A 28 12.24 -1.18 -3.54
CA ALA A 28 11.44 -2.32 -3.94
C ALA A 28 9.95 -1.95 -3.96
N ALA A 29 9.26 -2.26 -5.05
CA ALA A 29 7.83 -2.00 -5.24
C ALA A 29 7.08 -3.29 -5.59
N ALA A 30 6.01 -3.59 -4.85
CA ALA A 30 5.21 -4.79 -5.09
C ALA A 30 3.71 -4.49 -5.04
N PRO A 31 2.93 -4.88 -6.05
CA PRO A 31 1.48 -4.72 -6.02
C PRO A 31 0.83 -5.69 -5.02
N LYS A 32 -0.21 -5.22 -4.32
CA LYS A 32 -1.15 -6.04 -3.53
C LYS A 32 -2.57 -5.63 -3.90
N GLY A 33 -3.38 -6.59 -4.36
CA GLY A 33 -4.76 -6.34 -4.82
C GLY A 33 -5.83 -6.49 -3.74
N THR A 34 -5.43 -6.75 -2.49
CA THR A 34 -6.33 -7.16 -1.39
C THR A 34 -6.41 -6.11 -0.28
N PHE A 35 -6.13 -4.84 -0.60
CA PHE A 35 -6.19 -3.79 0.42
C PHE A 35 -7.62 -3.49 0.87
N LEU A 36 -7.73 -3.08 2.13
CA LEU A 36 -8.93 -2.60 2.79
C LEU A 36 -8.58 -1.35 3.61
N ALA A 37 -9.43 -0.34 3.54
CA ALA A 37 -9.39 0.78 4.48
C ALA A 37 -10.13 0.40 5.76
N LEU A 38 -9.42 0.33 6.88
CA LEU A 38 -9.99 -0.05 8.18
C LEU A 38 -10.68 1.13 8.89
N GLY A 39 -10.62 2.34 8.30
CA GLY A 39 -11.05 3.58 8.92
C GLY A 39 -9.93 4.23 9.74
N GLY A 40 -10.16 5.44 10.24
CA GLY A 40 -9.16 6.19 10.99
C GLY A 40 -7.90 6.46 10.16
N ASP A 41 -6.78 5.88 10.57
CA ASP A 41 -5.45 6.00 9.98
C ASP A 41 -4.86 4.66 9.50
N ALA A 42 -5.67 3.59 9.45
CA ALA A 42 -5.18 2.24 9.16
C ALA A 42 -5.69 1.66 7.83
N ILE A 43 -4.80 0.95 7.15
CA ILE A 43 -5.07 0.06 6.02
C ILE A 43 -4.47 -1.31 6.28
N ALA A 44 -5.03 -2.33 5.64
CA ALA A 44 -4.50 -3.69 5.69
C ALA A 44 -4.63 -4.36 4.32
N TYR A 45 -3.78 -5.35 4.04
CA TYR A 45 -3.93 -6.23 2.89
C TYR A 45 -3.71 -7.70 3.30
N GLY A 46 -4.30 -8.62 2.56
CA GLY A 46 -4.04 -10.05 2.74
C GLY A 46 -2.67 -10.43 2.20
N ASP A 47 -1.75 -10.88 3.07
CA ASP A 47 -0.45 -11.37 2.66
C ASP A 47 -0.53 -12.83 2.18
N ILE A 48 -0.64 -13.01 0.86
CA ILE A 48 -0.76 -14.34 0.23
C ILE A 48 0.61 -14.91 -0.15
N ARG A 49 1.47 -14.10 -0.79
CA ARG A 49 2.80 -14.50 -1.25
C ARG A 49 3.74 -13.30 -1.38
N SER A 50 4.10 -12.69 -0.25
CA SER A 50 4.96 -11.49 -0.23
C SER A 50 6.33 -11.68 0.43
N PRO A 51 7.12 -12.73 0.12
CA PRO A 51 8.36 -13.00 0.85
C PRO A 51 9.35 -11.82 0.81
N GLY A 52 9.48 -11.12 -0.33
CA GLY A 52 10.32 -9.93 -0.45
C GLY A 52 9.83 -8.77 0.41
N THR A 53 8.55 -8.39 0.29
CA THR A 53 7.95 -7.33 1.12
C THR A 53 8.08 -7.62 2.61
N ARG A 54 7.83 -8.88 3.02
CA ARG A 54 7.99 -9.30 4.43
C ARG A 54 9.43 -9.18 4.91
N ARG A 55 10.40 -9.63 4.11
CA ARG A 55 11.82 -9.51 4.43
C ARG A 55 12.21 -8.04 4.60
N ASN A 56 11.80 -7.19 3.67
CA ASN A 56 12.10 -5.76 3.70
C ASN A 56 11.49 -5.10 4.94
N LEU A 57 10.22 -5.34 5.25
CA LEU A 57 9.54 -4.77 6.43
C LEU A 57 10.07 -5.30 7.76
N ALA A 58 10.62 -6.52 7.78
CA ALA A 58 11.28 -7.07 8.96
C ALA A 58 12.64 -6.41 9.24
N ASP A 59 13.33 -5.93 8.20
CA ASP A 59 14.60 -5.20 8.31
C ASP A 59 14.38 -3.70 8.58
N ALA A 60 13.49 -3.07 7.82
CA ALA A 60 13.09 -1.67 7.95
C ALA A 60 11.55 -1.55 7.93
N PRO A 61 10.88 -1.31 9.08
CA PRO A 61 9.42 -1.33 9.21
C PRO A 61 8.76 -0.04 8.68
N SER A 62 9.25 0.46 7.55
CA SER A 62 8.73 1.63 6.84
C SER A 62 8.25 1.22 5.45
N ALA A 63 7.07 1.70 5.06
CA ALA A 63 6.52 1.53 3.73
C ALA A 63 5.72 2.77 3.34
N GLU A 64 5.62 3.02 2.04
CA GLU A 64 4.58 3.87 1.46
C GLU A 64 3.70 3.00 0.55
N VAL A 65 2.41 3.29 0.50
CA VAL A 65 1.49 2.63 -0.43
C VAL A 65 0.79 3.64 -1.31
N VAL A 66 0.83 3.42 -2.62
CA VAL A 66 0.13 4.27 -3.59
C VAL A 66 -1.06 3.55 -4.20
N PHE A 67 -2.20 4.23 -4.22
CA PHE A 67 -3.43 3.81 -4.88
C PHE A 67 -3.83 4.84 -5.94
N VAL A 68 -4.44 4.39 -7.02
CA VAL A 68 -4.84 5.25 -8.14
C VAL A 68 -6.28 4.93 -8.56
N ASP A 69 -7.10 5.98 -8.64
CA ASP A 69 -8.36 5.99 -9.39
C ASP A 69 -8.05 6.47 -10.82
N PRO A 70 -7.95 5.57 -11.80
CA PRO A 70 -7.53 5.92 -13.16
C PRO A 70 -8.61 6.73 -13.89
N PHE A 71 -9.89 6.58 -13.52
CA PHE A 71 -11.00 7.25 -14.19
C PHE A 71 -11.10 8.71 -13.78
N ARG A 72 -10.91 9.01 -12.49
CA ARG A 72 -10.90 10.39 -11.97
C ARG A 72 -9.52 11.04 -12.02
N ARG A 73 -8.47 10.29 -12.38
CA ARG A 73 -7.07 10.74 -12.38
C ARG A 73 -6.67 11.29 -11.02
N LYS A 74 -7.01 10.54 -9.96
CA LYS A 74 -6.70 10.86 -8.57
C LYS A 74 -5.87 9.72 -7.98
N GLY A 75 -4.99 10.07 -7.05
CA GLY A 75 -4.20 9.10 -6.31
C GLY A 75 -4.15 9.49 -4.84
N VAL A 76 -3.94 8.49 -4.01
CA VAL A 76 -3.63 8.68 -2.60
C VAL A 76 -2.37 7.91 -2.27
N ARG A 77 -1.57 8.52 -1.39
CA ARG A 77 -0.39 7.92 -0.81
C ARG A 77 -0.58 7.86 0.70
N VAL A 78 -0.29 6.70 1.27
CA VAL A 78 -0.43 6.38 2.70
C VAL A 78 0.90 5.88 3.22
#